data_AF-A0A846SR23-F1
#
_entry.id   AF-A0A846SR23-F1
#
_cell.length_a   1.000
_cell.length_b   1.000
_cell.length_c   1.000
_cell.angle_alpha   90.00
_cell.angle_beta   90.00
_cell.angle_gamma   90.00
#
_symmetry.space_group_name_H-M   'P 1'
#
loop_
_entity.id
_entity.type
_entity.pdbx_description
1 polymer ?
#
loop_
_entity_poly.entity_id
_entity_poly.type
_entity_poly.pdbx_seq_one_letter_code
_entity_poly.pdbx_strand_id
1 'polypeptide(L)' 'MVKIQIDLSDEEDKIVEIYKLVNNLKTKQEAIKQMVTYFKAEVKPKNINEKDYFSV' A
#
# COMPACT_ATOMS: atom_id res chain seq x y z
N MET A 1 11.41 8.31 -6.64
CA MET A 1 10.59 7.42 -5.79
C MET A 1 10.71 7.88 -4.36
N VAL A 2 9.60 8.26 -3.72
CA VAL A 2 9.60 8.61 -2.29
C VAL A 2 9.56 7.30 -1.51
N LYS A 3 10.49 7.12 -0.57
CA LYS A 3 10.50 5.96 0.34
C LYS A 3 9.65 6.30 1.55
N ILE A 4 8.70 5.44 1.89
CA ILE A 4 7.84 5.56 3.07
C ILE A 4 8.16 4.36 3.96
N GLN A 5 8.54 4.63 5.20
CA GLN A 5 8.66 3.61 6.23
C GLN A 5 7.29 3.42 6.88
N ILE A 6 6.86 2.17 7.00
CA ILE A 6 5.60 1.79 7.63
C ILE A 6 5.94 0.70 8.63
N ASP A 7 5.67 0.97 9.90
CA ASP A 7 5.79 0.00 10.96
C ASP A 7 4.43 -0.69 11.12
N LEU A 8 4.43 -2.02 11.00
CA LEU A 8 3.27 -2.87 11.17
C LEU A 8 3.47 -3.71 12.42
N SER A 9 2.43 -3.85 13.22
CA SER A 9 2.35 -4.89 14.24
C SER A 9 2.22 -6.28 13.61
N ASP A 10 2.46 -7.33 14.40
CA ASP A 10 2.36 -8.72 13.95
C ASP A 10 0.96 -9.08 13.39
N GLU A 11 -0.10 -8.44 13.92
CA GLU A 11 -1.47 -8.65 13.44
C GLU A 11 -1.71 -7.95 12.10
N GLU A 12 -1.22 -6.71 11.96
CA GLU A 12 -1.33 -5.94 10.71
C GLU A 12 -0.53 -6.61 9.58
N ASP A 13 0.65 -7.18 9.88
CA ASP A 13 1.45 -7.91 8.91
C ASP A 13 0.71 -9.14 8.36
N LYS A 14 0.00 -9.87 9.22
CA LYS A 14 -0.84 -11.01 8.80
C LYS A 14 -1.97 -10.57 7.88
N ILE A 15 -2.60 -9.43 8.16
CA ILE A 15 -3.67 -8.89 7.30
C ILE A 15 -3.12 -8.57 5.90
N VAL A 16 -1.94 -7.95 5.83
CA VAL A 16 -1.26 -7.65 4.56
C VAL A 16 -0.92 -8.93 3.80
N GLU A 17 -0.43 -9.96 4.49
CA GLU A 17 -0.12 -11.26 3.88
C GLU A 17 -1.36 -11.97 3.35
N ILE A 18 -2.47 -11.97 4.10
CA ILE A 18 -3.74 -12.54 3.64
C ILE A 18 -4.23 -11.80 2.40
N TYR A 19 -4.21 -10.46 2.42
CA TYR A 19 -4.62 -9.65 1.27
C TYR A 19 -3.77 -9.96 0.04
N LYS A 20 -2.45 -10.10 0.22
CA LYS A 20 -1.51 -10.47 -0.85
C LYS A 20 -1.87 -11.82 -1.48
N LEU A 21 -2.17 -12.83 -0.66
CA LEU A 21 -2.55 -14.17 -1.11
C LEU A 21 -3.88 -14.17 -1.86
N VAL A 22 -4.91 -13.51 -1.32
CA VAL A 22 -6.25 -13.46 -1.94
C VAL A 22 -6.23 -12.73 -3.29
N ASN A 23 -5.37 -11.72 -3.43
CA ASN A 23 -5.27 -10.89 -4.64
C ASN A 23 -4.14 -11.31 -5.59
N ASN A 24 -3.50 -12.46 -5.37
CA ASN A 24 -2.38 -12.97 -6.19
C ASN A 24 -1.24 -11.93 -6.40
N LEU A 25 -0.94 -11.14 -5.37
CA LEU A 25 0.11 -10.12 -5.42
C LEU A 25 1.48 -10.74 -5.11
N LYS A 26 2.55 -10.19 -5.69
CA LYS A 26 3.89 -10.77 -5.53
C LYS A 26 4.59 -10.25 -4.28
N THR A 27 4.33 -9.02 -3.90
CA THR A 27 5.03 -8.34 -2.79
C THR A 27 4.06 -7.71 -1.79
N LYS A 28 4.51 -7.61 -0.53
CA LYS A 28 3.80 -6.84 0.51
C LYS A 28 3.60 -5.38 0.12
N GLN A 29 4.56 -4.80 -0.60
CA GLN A 29 4.49 -3.41 -1.06
C GLN A 29 3.32 -3.18 -2.02
N GLU A 30 3.08 -4.10 -2.96
CA GLU A 30 1.91 -4.03 -3.86
C GLU A 30 0.60 -4.14 -3.09
N ALA A 31 0.54 -5.07 -2.11
CA ALA A 31 -0.61 -5.23 -1.24
C ALA A 31 -0.92 -3.94 -0.47
N ILE A 32 0.08 -3.37 0.21
CA ILE A 32 -0.08 -2.12 0.96
C ILE A 32 -0.50 -0.97 0.03
N LYS A 33 0.09 -0.86 -1.17
CA LYS A 33 -0.28 0.20 -2.13
C LYS A 33 -1.75 0.12 -2.52
N GLN A 34 -2.26 -1.08 -2.78
CA GLN A 34 -3.68 -1.28 -3.06
C GLN A 34 -4.56 -1.04 -1.83
N MET A 35 -4.17 -1.55 -0.66
CA MET A 35 -4.93 -1.37 0.58
C MET A 35 -5.08 0.10 0.96
N VAL A 36 -4.00 0.88 0.82
CA VAL A 36 -4.00 2.33 1.12
C VAL A 36 -4.96 3.10 0.19
N THR A 37 -5.28 2.60 -1.00
CA THR A 37 -6.30 3.24 -1.87
C THR A 37 -7.69 3.24 -1.24
N TYR A 38 -7.98 2.29 -0.36
CA TYR A 38 -9.25 2.19 0.36
C TYR A 38 -9.26 3.02 1.64
N PHE A 39 -8.11 3.57 2.05
CA PHE A 39 -8.05 4.40 3.24
C PHE A 39 -8.64 5.77 2.92
N LYS A 40 -9.56 6.24 3.76
CA LYS A 40 -10.17 7.58 3.66
C LYS A 40 -9.17 8.73 3.86
N ALA A 41 -7.91 8.42 4.17
CA ALA A 41 -6.83 9.37 4.34
C ALA A 41 -6.17 9.66 2.98
N GLU A 42 -6.01 10.93 2.62
CA GLU A 42 -5.19 11.31 1.48
C GLU A 42 -3.71 11.02 1.77
N VAL A 43 -3.27 9.79 1.49
CA VAL A 43 -1.84 9.41 1.50
C VAL A 43 -1.19 9.92 0.22
N LYS A 44 -1.24 11.24 0.01
CA LYS A 44 -0.59 11.93 -1.10
C LYS A 44 0.72 12.53 -0.60
N PRO A 45 1.89 12.07 -1.07
CA PRO A 45 3.11 12.85 -0.90
C PRO A 45 2.90 14.20 -1.60
N LYS A 46 3.17 15.32 -0.91
CA LYS A 46 2.87 16.69 -1.38
C LYS A 46 3.41 17.05 -2.78
N ASN A 47 4.29 16.25 -3.36
CA ASN A 47 5.01 16.52 -4.61
C ASN A 47 4.79 15.47 -5.73
N ILE A 48 3.69 14.69 -5.76
CA ILE A 48 3.42 13.74 -6.85
C ILE A 48 2.02 13.96 -7.44
N ASN A 49 1.94 13.99 -8.77
CA ASN A 49 0.67 14.08 -9.51
C ASN A 49 -0.14 12.79 -9.35
N GLU A 50 -1.44 12.92 -9.10
CA GLU A 50 -2.36 11.80 -8.80
C GLU A 50 -2.32 10.66 -9.83
N LYS A 51 -2.07 11.00 -11.09
CA LYS A 51 -1.99 10.03 -12.19
C LYS A 51 -0.80 9.08 -12.09
N ASP A 52 0.32 9.49 -11.49
CA ASP A 52 1.54 8.68 -11.42
C ASP A 52 1.56 7.73 -10.20
N TYR A 53 0.78 8.00 -9.16
CA TYR A 53 0.79 7.19 -7.94
C TYR A 53 -0.08 5.94 -8.08
N PHE A 54 -1.25 6.05 -8.72
CA PHE A 54 -2.23 4.95 -8.82
C PHE A 54 -2.16 4.15 -10.14
N SER A 55 -1.38 4.61 -11.12
CA SER A 55 -1.17 3.84 -12.35
C SER A 55 -0.24 2.66 -12.06
N VAL A 56 -0.79 1.45 -12.16
CA VAL A 56 -0.07 0.17 -12.21
C VAL A 56 -0.08 -0.28 -13.66
#